data_AF-A0AAD3DVK7-F1
#
_entry.id   AF-A0AAD3DVK7-F1
#
_cell.length_a   1.000
_cell.length_b   1.000
_cell.length_c   1.000
_cell.angle_alpha   90.00
_cell.angle_beta   90.00
_cell.angle_gamma   90.00
#
_symmetry.space_group_name_H-M   'P 1'
#
loop_
_entity.id
_entity.type
_entity.pdbx_description
1 polymer ?
#
loop_
_entity_poly.entity_id
_entity_poly.type
_entity_poly.pdbx_seq_one_letter_code
_entity_poly.pdbx_strand_id
1 'polypeptide(L)'
;RGCQLELWRDDGEDAAGEDQEERVLRLWLNSLAPGSLHVASLFDREVATGWPLLLALDAIQPGCVSWHNAFRPPFKEKLRKILSVQNCNLVIQLCTHRLAMPPLVNIGGLDLALGQRRATLSLVFQMMRHHTGMMLGLVAPLQQPSGGQQHPQQQQQPSCARGGCHSSPAHHSQHPHHPHHPRQHVEVEKAVLAWANAKLTEAAAAAYSATSSASPTAPSTAPSCFPPLASFSDPRLAAGAVLLRLLAAIRPRAVKPQFVLPGRTAEERESNAKYLLSCARKVGCVIFLVWEDVVAARPNLLLLLLASFMALDRKQQQQQGAEAAGDGAGAATGAASGAPSVSAAALAAPLAKGAGL
;
A
#
# COMPACT_ATOMS: atom_id res chain seq x y z
N ARG A 1 17.18 10.80 17.25
CA ARG A 1 15.81 11.26 17.58
C ARG A 1 15.53 12.44 16.69
N GLY A 2 14.70 12.29 15.65
CA GLY A 2 14.42 13.35 14.68
C GLY A 2 13.94 12.73 13.36
N CYS A 3 12.97 13.40 12.72
CA CYS A 3 12.37 13.11 11.41
C CYS A 3 11.02 12.36 11.33
N GLN A 4 10.20 12.29 12.40
CA GLN A 4 8.84 11.74 12.29
C GLN A 4 7.73 12.74 12.65
N LEU A 5 8.04 14.03 12.76
CA LEU A 5 7.17 15.00 13.41
C LEU A 5 7.08 16.35 12.69
N GLU A 6 6.80 16.35 11.38
CA GLU A 6 6.39 17.56 10.64
C GLU A 6 5.39 17.22 9.51
N LEU A 7 4.42 16.34 9.78
CA LEU A 7 3.35 16.03 8.80
C LEU A 7 1.98 16.63 9.19
N TRP A 8 1.89 17.36 10.31
CA TRP A 8 0.61 17.80 10.90
C TRP A 8 0.70 19.19 11.55
N ARG A 9 1.13 20.21 10.82
CA ARG A 9 1.00 21.62 11.26
C ARG A 9 0.64 22.49 10.05
N ASP A 10 -0.62 22.91 9.94
CA ASP A 10 -1.11 24.26 10.28
C ASP A 10 -2.62 24.37 9.99
N ASP A 11 -3.40 24.79 11.00
CA ASP A 11 -4.86 24.78 11.03
C ASP A 11 -5.48 25.93 10.20
N GLY A 12 -6.21 25.60 9.13
CA GLY A 12 -7.07 26.54 8.40
C GLY A 12 -7.57 26.05 7.03
N GLU A 13 -6.76 25.24 6.34
CA GLU A 13 -7.11 24.56 5.07
C GLU A 13 -7.64 23.12 5.27
N ASP A 14 -7.77 22.71 6.53
CA ASP A 14 -7.96 21.31 6.96
C ASP A 14 -9.23 20.66 6.43
N ALA A 15 -10.36 21.37 6.35
CA ALA A 15 -11.62 20.73 5.98
C ALA A 15 -11.63 20.26 4.51
N ALA A 16 -11.15 21.12 3.60
CA ALA A 16 -11.07 20.78 2.18
C ALA A 16 -9.98 19.71 1.92
N GLY A 17 -8.87 19.78 2.65
CA GLY A 17 -7.83 18.75 2.62
C GLY A 17 -8.34 17.39 3.12
N GLU A 18 -9.04 17.38 4.26
CA GLU A 18 -9.63 16.19 4.88
C GLU A 18 -10.67 15.53 3.96
N ASP A 19 -11.56 16.29 3.32
CA ASP A 19 -12.59 15.74 2.42
C ASP A 19 -11.97 15.11 1.16
N GLN A 20 -10.85 15.66 0.71
CA GLN A 20 -10.14 15.19 -0.45
C GLN A 20 -9.33 13.92 -0.15
N GLU A 21 -8.66 13.87 1.01
CA GLU A 21 -8.01 12.65 1.51
C GLU A 21 -9.04 11.55 1.82
N GLU A 22 -10.17 11.90 2.44
CA GLU A 22 -11.31 10.99 2.67
C GLU A 22 -11.70 10.30 1.39
N ARG A 23 -11.88 11.05 0.29
CA ARG A 23 -12.30 10.47 -0.98
C ARG A 23 -11.30 9.43 -1.47
N VAL A 24 -10.01 9.75 -1.45
CA VAL A 24 -8.97 8.83 -1.92
C VAL A 24 -8.94 7.57 -1.06
N LEU A 25 -8.97 7.74 0.26
CA LEU A 25 -8.96 6.65 1.23
C LEU A 25 -10.21 5.77 1.13
N ARG A 26 -11.39 6.36 0.93
CA ARG A 26 -12.64 5.65 0.74
C ARG A 26 -12.66 4.85 -0.57
N LEU A 27 -12.23 5.45 -1.67
CA LEU A 27 -12.14 4.75 -2.95
C LEU A 27 -11.15 3.58 -2.87
N TRP A 28 -10.01 3.79 -2.19
CA TRP A 28 -9.08 2.72 -1.89
C TRP A 28 -9.72 1.61 -1.05
N LEU A 29 -10.40 1.96 0.06
CA LEU A 29 -11.05 1.00 0.95
C LEU A 29 -12.07 0.14 0.20
N ASN A 30 -12.92 0.76 -0.63
CA ASN A 30 -13.92 0.07 -1.44
C ASN A 30 -13.30 -0.82 -2.54
N SER A 31 -12.04 -0.60 -2.92
CA SER A 31 -11.34 -1.42 -3.91
C SER A 31 -10.78 -2.73 -3.33
N LEU A 32 -10.61 -2.84 -2.01
CA LEU A 32 -9.96 -3.99 -1.38
C LEU A 32 -10.78 -5.27 -1.47
N ALA A 33 -12.10 -5.17 -1.28
CA ALA A 33 -12.99 -6.33 -1.29
C ALA A 33 -14.33 -5.99 -1.98
N PRO A 34 -14.32 -5.93 -3.33
CA PRO A 34 -15.53 -5.66 -4.09
C PRO A 34 -16.64 -6.66 -3.75
N GLY A 35 -17.80 -6.16 -3.32
CA GLY A 35 -18.99 -6.96 -3.00
C GLY A 35 -19.21 -7.25 -1.52
N SER A 36 -18.18 -7.22 -0.67
CA SER A 36 -18.33 -7.35 0.79
C SER A 36 -18.10 -6.04 1.55
N LEU A 37 -17.40 -5.09 0.92
CA LEU A 37 -17.05 -3.80 1.49
C LEU A 37 -17.57 -2.66 0.61
N HIS A 38 -18.45 -1.83 1.16
CA HIS A 38 -18.92 -0.60 0.54
C HIS A 38 -19.10 0.47 1.61
N VAL A 39 -18.37 1.56 1.47
CA VAL A 39 -18.38 2.70 2.39
C VAL A 39 -18.72 3.95 1.59
N ALA A 40 -19.80 4.64 1.97
CA ALA A 40 -20.24 5.87 1.34
C ALA A 40 -19.47 7.09 1.86
N SER A 41 -19.16 7.13 3.16
CA SER A 41 -18.25 8.07 3.80
C SER A 41 -17.45 7.39 4.91
N LEU A 42 -16.16 7.70 5.04
CA LEU A 42 -15.34 7.20 6.17
C LEU A 42 -15.87 7.65 7.53
N PHE A 43 -16.67 8.71 7.57
CA PHE A 43 -17.22 9.27 8.80
C PHE A 43 -18.63 8.73 9.12
N ASP A 44 -19.12 7.77 8.33
CA ASP A 44 -20.42 7.15 8.58
C ASP A 44 -20.40 6.28 9.84
N ARG A 45 -21.58 6.19 10.46
CA ARG A 45 -21.80 5.36 11.66
C ARG A 45 -21.45 3.88 11.43
N GLU A 46 -21.52 3.42 10.18
CA GLU A 46 -21.15 2.05 9.81
C GLU A 46 -19.65 1.80 9.98
N VAL A 47 -18.80 2.75 9.60
CA VAL A 47 -17.34 2.66 9.79
C VAL A 47 -16.99 2.70 11.27
N ALA A 48 -17.70 3.52 12.05
CA ALA A 48 -17.55 3.59 13.51
C ALA A 48 -17.90 2.27 14.24
N THR A 49 -18.50 1.28 13.57
CA THR A 49 -18.65 -0.08 14.15
C THR A 49 -17.35 -0.88 14.17
N GLY A 50 -16.30 -0.42 13.48
CA GLY A 50 -15.06 -1.14 13.27
C GLY A 50 -15.17 -2.30 12.27
N TRP A 51 -16.38 -2.71 11.88
CA TRP A 51 -16.59 -3.87 11.00
C TRP A 51 -16.01 -3.69 9.58
N PRO A 52 -16.24 -2.56 8.88
CA PRO A 52 -15.61 -2.32 7.58
C PRO A 52 -14.07 -2.34 7.64
N LEU A 53 -13.49 -1.85 8.75
CA LEU A 53 -12.05 -1.83 8.96
C LEU A 53 -11.49 -3.24 9.19
N LEU A 54 -12.20 -4.10 9.92
CA LEU A 54 -11.84 -5.51 10.06
C LEU A 54 -11.87 -6.25 8.72
N LEU A 55 -12.92 -6.05 7.91
CA LEU A 55 -13.00 -6.62 6.55
C LEU A 55 -11.82 -6.16 5.68
N ALA A 56 -11.48 -4.87 5.73
CA ALA A 56 -10.35 -4.33 5.00
C ALA A 56 -9.00 -4.92 5.46
N LEU A 57 -8.80 -5.10 6.77
CA LEU A 57 -7.59 -5.74 7.31
C LEU A 57 -7.45 -7.19 6.82
N ASP A 58 -8.54 -7.96 6.83
CA ASP A 58 -8.51 -9.35 6.34
C ASP A 58 -8.31 -9.41 4.82
N ALA A 59 -8.81 -8.42 4.06
CA ALA A 59 -8.54 -8.30 2.64
C ALA A 59 -7.07 -7.97 2.33
N ILE A 60 -6.43 -7.12 3.15
CA ILE A 60 -5.01 -6.79 3.02
C ILE A 60 -4.13 -7.99 3.38
N GLN A 61 -4.46 -8.67 4.49
CA GLN A 61 -3.71 -9.81 4.98
C GLN A 61 -4.69 -10.91 5.42
N PRO A 62 -5.02 -11.86 4.52
CA PRO A 62 -5.96 -12.94 4.83
C PRO A 62 -5.53 -13.76 6.05
N GLY A 63 -6.47 -13.94 6.98
CA GLY A 63 -6.26 -14.67 8.23
C GLY A 63 -5.63 -13.84 9.35
N CYS A 64 -5.46 -12.53 9.17
CA CYS A 64 -5.02 -11.68 10.27
C CYS A 64 -6.13 -11.46 11.32
N VAL A 65 -7.40 -11.48 10.90
CA VAL A 65 -8.54 -11.24 11.79
C VAL A 65 -8.99 -12.52 12.49
N SER A 66 -9.09 -12.44 13.80
CA SER A 66 -9.69 -13.47 14.64
C SER A 66 -11.19 -13.23 14.80
N TRP A 67 -11.99 -13.72 13.85
CA TRP A 67 -13.43 -13.43 13.75
C TRP A 67 -14.27 -13.86 14.97
N HIS A 68 -13.77 -14.77 15.80
CA HIS A 68 -14.42 -15.15 17.06
C HIS A 68 -14.47 -14.01 18.11
N ASN A 69 -13.56 -13.04 18.01
CA ASN A 69 -13.51 -11.86 18.87
C ASN A 69 -14.14 -10.61 18.21
N ALA A 70 -14.72 -10.77 17.02
CA ALA A 70 -15.34 -9.69 16.27
C ALA A 70 -16.86 -9.77 16.35
N PHE A 71 -17.50 -8.62 16.53
CA PHE A 71 -18.96 -8.51 16.58
C PHE A 71 -19.50 -8.03 15.25
N ARG A 72 -20.32 -8.85 14.60
CA ARG A 72 -20.93 -8.51 13.31
C ARG A 72 -22.17 -7.60 13.49
N PRO A 73 -22.25 -6.43 12.84
CA PRO A 73 -23.48 -5.61 12.81
C PRO A 73 -24.64 -6.33 12.09
N PRO A 74 -25.92 -5.93 12.30
CA PRO A 74 -26.37 -4.73 13.03
C PRO A 74 -26.39 -4.90 14.56
N PHE A 75 -26.02 -3.84 15.28
CA PHE A 75 -26.05 -3.82 16.75
C PHE A 75 -27.34 -3.22 17.28
N LYS A 76 -27.83 -3.77 18.40
CA LYS A 76 -28.90 -3.14 19.20
C LYS A 76 -28.40 -1.80 19.75
N GLU A 77 -29.25 -0.77 19.78
CA GLU A 77 -28.85 0.60 20.14
C GLU A 77 -28.09 0.69 21.47
N LYS A 78 -28.59 0.00 22.52
CA LYS A 78 -27.97 -0.03 23.85
C LYS A 78 -26.55 -0.64 23.87
N LEU A 79 -26.26 -1.52 22.91
CA LEU A 79 -24.99 -2.23 22.81
C LEU A 79 -24.08 -1.67 21.72
N ARG A 80 -24.57 -0.77 20.86
CA ARG A 80 -23.83 -0.23 19.72
C ARG A 80 -22.48 0.32 20.15
N LYS A 81 -22.45 1.24 21.13
CA LYS A 81 -21.20 1.88 21.57
C LYS A 81 -20.19 0.87 22.12
N ILE A 82 -20.63 -0.07 22.97
CA ILE A 82 -19.70 -1.02 23.62
C ILE A 82 -19.14 -2.02 22.60
N LEU A 83 -19.97 -2.55 21.69
CA LEU A 83 -19.54 -3.49 20.66
C LEU A 83 -18.66 -2.81 19.59
N SER A 84 -19.00 -1.58 19.21
CA SER A 84 -18.16 -0.74 18.33
C SER A 84 -16.77 -0.55 18.93
N VAL A 85 -16.67 -0.18 20.21
CA VAL A 85 -15.37 0.01 20.89
C VAL A 85 -14.59 -1.31 20.92
N GLN A 86 -15.23 -2.44 21.17
CA GLN A 86 -14.56 -3.75 21.16
C GLN A 86 -13.99 -4.09 19.78
N ASN A 87 -14.77 -3.91 18.72
CA ASN A 87 -14.30 -4.09 17.34
C ASN A 87 -13.16 -3.12 17.00
N CYS A 88 -13.29 -1.84 17.33
CA CYS A 88 -12.26 -0.84 17.06
C CYS A 88 -10.98 -1.12 17.86
N ASN A 89 -11.06 -1.60 19.09
CA ASN A 89 -9.89 -2.05 19.85
C ASN A 89 -9.21 -3.24 19.17
N LEU A 90 -9.99 -4.20 18.65
CA LEU A 90 -9.45 -5.30 17.85
C LEU A 90 -8.72 -4.77 16.59
N VAL A 91 -9.29 -3.80 15.88
CA VAL A 91 -8.64 -3.14 14.74
C VAL A 91 -7.28 -2.57 15.15
N ILE A 92 -7.22 -1.77 16.21
CA ILE A 92 -5.96 -1.19 16.72
C ILE A 92 -4.94 -2.28 17.06
N GLN A 93 -5.36 -3.35 17.75
CA GLN A 93 -4.48 -4.45 18.12
C GLN A 93 -3.92 -5.21 16.91
N LEU A 94 -4.75 -5.46 15.89
CA LEU A 94 -4.31 -6.10 14.66
C LEU A 94 -3.28 -5.23 13.94
N CYS A 95 -3.56 -3.94 13.85
CA CYS A 95 -2.69 -2.96 13.24
C CYS A 95 -1.29 -2.90 13.89
N THR A 96 -1.24 -2.78 15.22
CA THR A 96 0.01 -2.58 15.95
C THR A 96 0.77 -3.87 16.24
N HIS A 97 0.07 -4.94 16.67
CA HIS A 97 0.72 -6.16 17.16
C HIS A 97 0.83 -7.24 16.10
N ARG A 98 -0.17 -7.41 15.24
CA ARG A 98 -0.18 -8.49 14.24
C ARG A 98 0.53 -8.04 12.96
N LEU A 99 0.13 -6.91 12.41
CA LEU A 99 0.73 -6.36 11.19
C LEU A 99 2.02 -5.57 11.45
N ALA A 100 2.32 -5.26 12.71
CA ALA A 100 3.50 -4.50 13.12
C ALA A 100 3.64 -3.16 12.37
N MET A 101 2.50 -2.49 12.13
CA MET A 101 2.49 -1.13 11.59
C MET A 101 3.12 -0.15 12.59
N PRO A 102 3.61 1.02 12.13
CA PRO A 102 4.01 2.10 13.03
C PRO A 102 2.98 2.32 14.14
N PRO A 103 3.42 2.64 15.37
CA PRO A 103 2.50 2.95 16.44
C PRO A 103 1.62 4.13 16.05
N LEU A 104 0.31 3.93 16.17
CA LEU A 104 -0.69 4.97 15.97
C LEU A 104 -0.53 5.99 17.10
N VAL A 105 -0.02 7.19 16.79
CA VAL A 105 0.18 8.22 17.81
C VAL A 105 -1.18 8.71 18.30
N ASN A 106 -1.48 8.51 19.58
CA ASN A 106 -2.67 9.02 20.26
C ASN A 106 -4.02 8.62 19.63
N ILE A 107 -4.12 7.44 19.00
CA ILE A 107 -5.39 6.91 18.46
C ILE A 107 -5.72 5.60 19.18
N GLY A 108 -6.87 5.57 19.86
CA GLY A 108 -7.44 4.39 20.48
C GLY A 108 -8.70 3.88 19.77
N GLY A 109 -9.19 2.70 20.17
CA GLY A 109 -10.42 2.15 19.60
C GLY A 109 -11.67 2.96 19.99
N LEU A 110 -11.62 3.70 21.10
CA LEU A 110 -12.71 4.61 21.49
C LEU A 110 -12.87 5.77 20.49
N ASP A 111 -11.76 6.36 20.03
CA ASP A 111 -11.80 7.50 19.10
C ASP A 111 -12.48 7.11 17.78
N LEU A 112 -12.15 5.92 17.28
CA LEU A 112 -12.77 5.35 16.08
C LEU A 112 -14.26 5.05 16.30
N ALA A 113 -14.61 4.45 17.44
CA ALA A 113 -15.99 4.12 17.76
C ALA A 113 -16.87 5.36 17.98
N LEU A 114 -16.27 6.50 18.33
CA LEU A 114 -16.93 7.81 18.39
C LEU A 114 -16.99 8.51 17.02
N GLY A 115 -16.38 7.95 15.98
CA GLY A 115 -16.37 8.54 14.64
C GLY A 115 -15.46 9.76 14.50
N GLN A 116 -14.37 9.83 15.28
CA GLN A 116 -13.42 10.95 15.18
C GLN A 116 -12.76 10.96 13.79
N ARG A 117 -12.96 12.06 13.04
CA ARG A 117 -12.53 12.17 11.62
C ARG A 117 -11.02 11.97 11.46
N ARG A 118 -10.23 12.76 12.19
CA ARG A 118 -8.76 12.73 12.15
C ARG A 118 -8.20 11.34 12.54
N ALA A 119 -8.78 10.70 13.54
CA ALA A 119 -8.39 9.35 13.97
C ALA A 119 -8.67 8.30 12.88
N THR A 120 -9.85 8.41 12.23
CA THR A 120 -10.26 7.50 11.15
C THR A 120 -9.37 7.68 9.91
N LEU A 121 -9.15 8.92 9.46
CA LEU A 121 -8.27 9.22 8.33
C LEU A 121 -6.85 8.70 8.57
N SER A 122 -6.29 8.99 9.75
CA SER A 122 -4.93 8.57 10.12
C SER A 122 -4.79 7.05 10.16
N LEU A 123 -5.77 6.32 10.69
CA LEU A 123 -5.74 4.86 10.70
C LEU A 123 -5.84 4.29 9.27
N VAL A 124 -6.84 4.72 8.50
CA VAL A 124 -7.09 4.19 7.15
C VAL A 124 -5.91 4.48 6.23
N PHE A 125 -5.28 5.67 6.37
CA PHE A 125 -4.04 5.99 5.67
C PHE A 125 -2.89 5.05 6.05
N GLN A 126 -2.73 4.71 7.33
CA GLN A 126 -1.68 3.78 7.76
C GLN A 126 -1.92 2.36 7.25
N MET A 127 -3.17 1.90 7.23
CA MET A 127 -3.55 0.62 6.60
C MET A 127 -3.19 0.62 5.11
N MET A 128 -3.48 1.71 4.39
CA MET A 128 -3.13 1.88 2.97
C MET A 128 -1.62 1.93 2.73
N ARG A 129 -0.87 2.64 3.57
CA ARG A 129 0.59 2.68 3.53
C ARG A 129 1.20 1.30 3.75
N HIS A 130 0.70 0.55 4.72
CA HIS A 130 1.15 -0.83 4.95
C HIS A 130 0.84 -1.75 3.77
N HIS A 131 -0.38 -1.70 3.25
CA HIS A 131 -0.76 -2.45 2.04
C HIS A 131 0.14 -2.06 0.84
N THR A 132 0.47 -0.79 0.68
CA THR A 132 1.41 -0.33 -0.36
C THR A 132 2.81 -0.93 -0.16
N GLY A 133 3.32 -0.95 1.07
CA GLY A 133 4.59 -1.59 1.40
C GLY A 133 4.58 -3.10 1.09
N MET A 134 3.47 -3.78 1.38
CA MET A 134 3.23 -5.19 1.06
C MET A 134 3.27 -5.44 -0.46
N MET A 135 2.55 -4.63 -1.25
CA MET A 135 2.53 -4.74 -2.71
C MET A 135 3.89 -4.46 -3.35
N LEU A 136 4.68 -3.60 -2.73
CA LEU A 136 6.07 -3.35 -3.10
C LEU A 136 7.04 -4.40 -2.52
N GLY A 137 6.59 -5.44 -1.80
CA GLY A 137 7.51 -6.39 -1.16
C GLY A 137 8.53 -5.75 -0.20
N LEU A 138 8.23 -4.53 0.27
CA LEU A 138 8.98 -3.83 1.33
C LEU A 138 8.54 -4.32 2.70
N VAL A 139 7.35 -4.89 2.79
CA VAL A 139 6.79 -5.53 3.98
C VAL A 139 6.50 -6.98 3.63
N ALA A 140 6.90 -7.90 4.51
CA ALA A 140 6.68 -9.32 4.32
C ALA A 140 5.28 -9.72 4.82
N PRO A 141 4.54 -10.58 4.08
CA PRO A 141 3.24 -11.06 4.53
C PRO A 141 3.39 -11.90 5.80
N LEU A 142 2.32 -12.01 6.58
CA LEU A 142 2.30 -12.98 7.67
C LEU A 142 2.42 -14.38 7.09
N GLN A 143 3.37 -15.16 7.62
CA GLN A 143 3.45 -16.60 7.36
C GLN A 143 2.19 -17.23 7.96
N GLN A 144 1.32 -17.76 7.10
CA GLN A 144 0.22 -18.58 7.57
C GLN A 144 0.81 -19.88 8.12
N PRO A 145 0.42 -20.34 9.32
CA PRO A 145 0.82 -21.65 9.79
C PRO A 145 0.28 -22.69 8.80
N SER A 146 1.17 -23.41 8.13
CA SER A 146 0.81 -24.54 7.27
C SER A 146 0.04 -25.56 8.11
N GLY A 147 -1.28 -25.55 8.03
CA GLY A 147 -2.14 -26.53 8.68
C GLY A 147 -1.92 -27.89 8.04
N GLY A 148 -1.07 -28.72 8.65
CA GLY A 148 -1.06 -30.15 8.38
C GLY A 148 -2.44 -30.71 8.69
N GLN A 149 -3.14 -31.22 7.68
CA GLN A 149 -4.30 -32.07 7.87
C GLN A 149 -3.85 -33.33 8.62
N GLN A 150 -4.05 -33.38 9.93
CA GLN A 150 -4.15 -34.64 10.65
C GLN A 150 -5.63 -34.96 10.82
N HIS A 151 -6.09 -35.93 10.03
CA HIS A 151 -7.34 -36.64 10.26
C HIS A 151 -7.37 -37.20 11.69
N PRO A 152 -8.49 -37.11 12.43
CA PRO A 152 -8.58 -37.72 13.74
C PRO A 152 -8.73 -39.23 13.58
N GLN A 153 -7.63 -39.99 13.70
CA GLN A 153 -7.73 -41.43 13.95
C GLN A 153 -8.02 -41.65 15.43
N GLN A 154 -9.20 -42.23 15.69
CA GLN A 154 -9.60 -42.83 16.96
C GLN A 154 -8.45 -43.65 17.56
N GLN A 155 -7.96 -43.23 18.73
CA GLN A 155 -7.03 -44.03 19.50
C GLN A 155 -7.83 -44.85 20.53
N GLN A 156 -7.98 -46.14 20.21
CA GLN A 156 -8.37 -47.17 21.16
C GLN A 156 -7.33 -47.25 22.28
N GLN A 157 -7.81 -47.36 23.52
CA GLN A 157 -7.01 -47.72 24.68
C GLN A 157 -6.40 -49.13 24.51
N PRO A 158 -5.28 -49.39 25.18
CA PRO A 158 -5.28 -50.57 26.02
C PRO A 158 -4.70 -50.33 27.43
N SER A 159 -5.33 -51.06 28.35
CA SER A 159 -4.96 -51.32 29.75
C SER A 159 -3.66 -52.12 29.86
N CYS A 160 -2.80 -51.79 30.83
CA CYS A 160 -2.28 -52.73 31.84
C CYS A 160 -1.53 -52.01 33.00
N ALA A 161 -1.42 -52.71 34.12
CA ALA A 161 -1.32 -52.20 35.48
C ALA A 161 0.08 -52.28 36.15
N ARG A 162 0.14 -51.64 37.33
CA ARG A 162 1.01 -51.87 38.51
C ARG A 162 2.45 -51.35 38.52
N GLY A 163 2.69 -50.45 39.49
CA GLY A 163 3.81 -50.57 40.44
C GLY A 163 4.66 -49.32 40.64
N GLY A 164 4.72 -48.83 41.89
CA GLY A 164 5.83 -47.98 42.36
C GLY A 164 5.46 -46.53 42.62
N CYS A 165 5.20 -46.21 43.89
CA CYS A 165 5.44 -44.90 44.48
C CYS A 165 6.87 -44.44 44.18
N HIS A 166 7.15 -43.13 44.20
CA HIS A 166 8.28 -42.43 44.84
C HIS A 166 8.18 -40.93 44.50
N SER A 167 8.47 -40.10 45.49
CA SER A 167 8.25 -38.66 45.63
C SER A 167 9.36 -37.77 45.03
N SER A 168 8.97 -36.70 44.31
CA SER A 168 9.59 -35.36 44.06
C SER A 168 11.11 -35.22 43.74
N PRO A 169 11.62 -34.12 43.12
CA PRO A 169 11.05 -32.76 43.06
C PRO A 169 11.10 -32.05 41.68
N ALA A 170 10.56 -30.83 41.68
CA ALA A 170 10.42 -29.89 40.57
C ALA A 170 11.71 -29.61 39.77
N HIS A 171 11.63 -29.75 38.45
CA HIS A 171 12.56 -29.12 37.50
C HIS A 171 11.83 -28.00 36.75
N HIS A 172 12.24 -26.76 37.04
CA HIS A 172 11.94 -25.60 36.21
C HIS A 172 12.47 -25.83 34.79
N SER A 173 11.59 -26.09 33.84
CA SER A 173 11.93 -26.05 32.42
C SER A 173 11.90 -24.60 31.96
N GLN A 174 13.08 -24.01 31.88
CA GLN A 174 13.29 -22.71 31.24
C GLN A 174 12.99 -22.86 29.75
N HIS A 175 11.95 -22.17 29.28
CA HIS A 175 11.74 -21.95 27.85
C HIS A 175 12.92 -21.12 27.31
N PRO A 176 13.55 -21.51 26.19
CA PRO A 176 14.58 -20.67 25.59
C PRO A 176 13.93 -19.41 25.03
N HIS A 177 14.30 -18.27 25.61
CA HIS A 177 13.99 -16.95 25.07
C HIS A 177 14.62 -16.83 23.68
N HIS A 178 13.80 -16.92 22.64
CA HIS A 178 14.21 -16.45 21.31
C HIS A 178 14.48 -14.94 21.41
N PRO A 179 15.66 -14.46 20.96
CA PRO A 179 15.90 -13.03 20.89
C PRO A 179 14.93 -12.44 19.86
N HIS A 180 13.97 -11.64 20.33
CA HIS A 180 13.17 -10.77 19.49
C HIS A 180 14.12 -9.75 18.86
N HIS A 181 14.63 -10.05 17.66
CA HIS A 181 15.20 -9.00 16.82
C HIS A 181 14.10 -7.96 16.60
N PRO A 182 14.31 -6.68 16.94
CA PRO A 182 13.35 -5.64 16.59
C PRO A 182 13.25 -5.64 15.07
N ARG A 183 12.06 -5.96 14.54
CA ARG A 183 11.78 -5.82 13.11
C ARG A 183 12.14 -4.39 12.73
N GLN A 184 13.18 -4.22 11.92
CA GLN A 184 13.53 -2.89 11.41
C GLN A 184 12.33 -2.39 10.61
N HIS A 185 11.76 -1.29 11.06
CA HIS A 185 10.60 -0.71 10.42
C HIS A 185 11.03 -0.17 9.05
N VAL A 186 10.54 -0.77 7.96
CA VAL A 186 10.83 -0.31 6.60
C VAL A 186 10.06 0.97 6.35
N GLU A 187 10.79 2.06 6.14
CA GLU A 187 10.21 3.35 5.78
C GLU A 187 9.82 3.36 4.30
N VAL A 188 8.57 3.03 4.01
CA VAL A 188 7.99 3.05 2.66
C VAL A 188 8.27 4.38 1.96
N GLU A 189 8.11 5.51 2.64
CA GLU A 189 8.41 6.85 2.12
C GLU A 189 9.84 6.97 1.62
N LYS A 190 10.80 6.55 2.45
CA LYS A 190 12.22 6.65 2.12
C LYS A 190 12.57 5.77 0.93
N ALA A 191 12.03 4.56 0.87
CA ALA A 191 12.25 3.64 -0.24
C ALA A 191 11.68 4.19 -1.55
N VAL A 192 10.44 4.72 -1.53
CA VAL A 192 9.79 5.30 -2.71
C VAL A 192 10.52 6.55 -3.18
N LEU A 193 10.93 7.44 -2.27
CA LEU A 193 11.66 8.66 -2.62
C LEU A 193 13.05 8.35 -3.18
N ALA A 194 13.77 7.40 -2.57
CA ALA A 194 15.07 6.94 -3.07
C ALA A 194 14.95 6.35 -4.47
N TRP A 195 13.93 5.50 -4.70
CA TRP A 195 13.65 4.95 -6.02
C TRP A 195 13.34 6.06 -7.05
N ALA A 196 12.49 7.04 -6.70
CA ALA A 196 12.13 8.13 -7.60
C ALA A 196 13.36 8.96 -8.00
N ASN A 197 14.25 9.27 -7.06
CA ASN A 197 15.49 9.98 -7.33
C ASN A 197 16.43 9.18 -8.23
N ALA A 198 16.62 7.90 -7.96
CA ALA A 198 17.43 7.02 -8.82
C ALA A 198 16.89 6.98 -10.26
N LYS A 199 15.56 6.84 -10.44
CA LYS A 199 14.93 6.86 -11.76
C LYS A 199 15.05 8.18 -12.50
N LEU A 200 14.98 9.31 -11.79
CA LEU A 200 15.23 10.62 -12.40
C LEU A 200 16.68 10.76 -12.89
N THR A 201 17.65 10.24 -12.11
CA THR A 201 19.06 10.23 -12.51
C THR A 201 19.30 9.35 -13.74
N GLU A 202 18.74 8.14 -13.76
CA GLU A 202 18.80 7.24 -14.94
C GLU A 202 18.21 7.90 -16.19
N ALA A 203 17.04 8.54 -16.06
CA ALA A 203 16.37 9.22 -17.17
C ALA A 203 17.19 10.40 -17.71
N ALA A 204 17.83 11.17 -16.82
CA ALA A 204 18.70 12.27 -17.23
C ALA A 204 19.94 11.78 -17.98
N ALA A 205 20.56 10.68 -17.51
CA ALA A 205 21.69 10.06 -18.19
C ALA A 205 21.31 9.55 -19.59
N ALA A 206 20.17 8.87 -19.73
CA ALA A 206 19.69 8.37 -21.02
C ALA A 206 19.42 9.49 -22.03
N ALA A 207 18.86 10.63 -21.60
CA ALA A 207 18.64 11.79 -22.46
C ALA A 207 19.94 12.42 -22.96
N TYR A 208 20.98 12.45 -22.11
CA TYR A 208 22.30 12.96 -22.48
C TYR A 208 22.98 12.08 -23.54
N SER A 209 22.97 10.75 -23.34
CA SER A 209 23.51 9.79 -24.31
C SER A 209 22.84 9.90 -25.68
N ALA A 210 21.52 10.07 -25.73
CA ALA A 210 20.79 10.25 -26.99
C ALA A 210 21.21 11.55 -27.71
N THR A 211 21.42 12.64 -26.98
CA THR A 211 21.78 13.95 -27.55
C THR A 211 23.22 13.99 -28.07
N SER A 212 24.16 13.35 -27.36
CA SER A 212 25.57 13.28 -27.77
C SER A 212 25.78 12.46 -29.05
N SER A 213 24.92 11.47 -29.33
CA SER A 213 24.98 10.68 -30.57
C SER A 213 24.41 11.39 -31.81
N ALA A 214 23.63 12.47 -31.62
CA ALA A 214 22.89 13.12 -32.69
C ALA A 214 23.59 14.38 -33.25
N SER A 215 24.67 14.89 -32.64
CA SER A 215 25.35 16.09 -33.14
C SER A 215 26.82 16.21 -32.66
N PRO A 216 27.82 16.23 -33.57
CA PRO A 216 29.24 16.33 -33.20
C PRO A 216 29.73 17.76 -32.86
N THR A 217 28.88 18.79 -32.91
CA THR A 217 29.30 20.21 -32.78
C THR A 217 28.67 20.98 -31.61
N ALA A 218 27.96 20.33 -30.69
CA ALA A 218 27.37 21.02 -29.54
C ALA A 218 28.35 21.11 -28.35
N PRO A 219 28.44 22.25 -27.62
CA PRO A 219 29.29 22.37 -26.45
C PRO A 219 28.87 21.36 -25.38
N SER A 220 29.86 20.59 -24.91
CA SER A 220 29.78 19.60 -23.82
C SER A 220 29.35 20.27 -22.50
N THR A 221 28.06 20.54 -22.38
CA THR A 221 27.45 20.94 -21.11
C THR A 221 27.02 19.63 -20.45
N ALA A 222 27.59 19.33 -19.27
CA ALA A 222 27.28 18.12 -18.49
C ALA A 222 25.75 17.90 -18.40
N PRO A 223 25.26 16.66 -18.26
CA PRO A 223 23.84 16.42 -18.03
C PRO A 223 23.39 17.33 -16.90
N SER A 224 22.36 18.14 -17.15
CA SER A 224 21.77 18.97 -16.10
C SER A 224 21.30 18.02 -15.00
N CYS A 225 22.14 17.86 -13.99
CA CYS A 225 21.90 16.94 -12.89
C CYS A 225 20.64 17.44 -12.21
N PHE A 226 19.53 16.74 -12.42
CA PHE A 226 18.28 17.11 -11.81
C PHE A 226 18.46 16.98 -10.29
N PRO A 227 18.33 18.06 -9.49
CA PRO A 227 18.55 17.96 -8.07
C PRO A 227 17.60 16.92 -7.47
N PRO A 228 18.05 16.04 -6.56
CA PRO A 228 17.17 15.04 -5.97
C PRO A 228 15.96 15.71 -5.29
N LEU A 229 14.82 15.05 -5.34
CA LEU A 229 13.63 15.40 -4.56
C LEU A 229 13.93 15.20 -3.08
N ALA A 230 13.75 16.24 -2.28
CA ALA A 230 14.02 16.21 -0.84
C ALA A 230 12.87 15.58 -0.05
N SER A 231 11.62 15.77 -0.49
CA SER A 231 10.42 15.28 0.16
C SER A 231 9.26 15.13 -0.84
N PHE A 232 8.16 14.55 -0.38
CA PHE A 232 6.92 14.44 -1.16
C PHE A 232 6.15 15.76 -1.27
N SER A 233 6.55 16.79 -0.54
CA SER A 233 5.99 18.15 -0.61
C SER A 233 6.84 19.08 -1.49
N ASP A 234 7.78 18.54 -2.27
CA ASP A 234 8.63 19.33 -3.16
C ASP A 234 7.77 20.07 -4.21
N PRO A 235 7.86 21.41 -4.33
CA PRO A 235 7.06 22.20 -5.27
C PRO A 235 7.24 21.78 -6.74
N ARG A 236 8.35 21.11 -7.09
CA ARG A 236 8.57 20.59 -8.43
C ARG A 236 7.63 19.43 -8.78
N LEU A 237 7.05 18.76 -7.77
CA LEU A 237 6.01 17.75 -7.97
C LEU A 237 4.70 18.40 -8.39
N ALA A 238 4.35 19.58 -7.83
CA ALA A 238 3.19 20.37 -8.24
C ALA A 238 3.27 20.84 -9.70
N ALA A 239 4.48 21.00 -10.24
CA ALA A 239 4.68 21.35 -11.65
C ALA A 239 4.20 20.24 -12.63
N GLY A 240 4.10 18.99 -12.17
CA GLY A 240 3.68 17.82 -12.95
C GLY A 240 4.73 17.32 -13.97
N ALA A 241 5.61 18.18 -14.47
CA ALA A 241 6.65 17.84 -15.45
C ALA A 241 7.62 16.76 -14.93
N VAL A 242 7.98 16.80 -13.64
CA VAL A 242 8.87 15.80 -13.01
C VAL A 242 8.19 14.43 -12.95
N LEU A 243 6.90 14.39 -12.61
CA LEU A 243 6.11 13.17 -12.55
C LEU A 243 5.91 12.56 -13.95
N LEU A 244 5.70 13.40 -14.97
CA LEU A 244 5.63 12.97 -16.36
C LEU A 244 6.97 12.41 -16.85
N ARG A 245 8.10 13.03 -16.44
CA ARG A 245 9.44 12.51 -16.74
C ARG A 245 9.68 11.14 -16.09
N LEU A 246 9.26 10.95 -14.84
CA LEU A 246 9.30 9.64 -14.18
C LEU A 246 8.49 8.59 -14.93
N LEU A 247 7.25 8.92 -15.32
CA LEU A 247 6.40 8.00 -16.06
C LEU A 247 6.97 7.67 -17.44
N ALA A 248 7.57 8.64 -18.12
CA ALA A 248 8.28 8.46 -19.38
C ALA A 248 9.53 7.57 -19.22
N ALA A 249 10.25 7.67 -18.09
CA ALA A 249 11.40 6.82 -17.81
C ALA A 249 11.01 5.34 -17.66
N ILE A 250 9.85 5.06 -17.05
CA ILE A 250 9.32 3.71 -16.90
C ILE A 250 8.78 3.22 -18.25
N ARG A 251 7.86 3.99 -18.86
CA ARG A 251 7.22 3.63 -20.12
C ARG A 251 7.31 4.79 -21.12
N PRO A 252 8.38 4.85 -21.94
CA PRO A 252 8.62 5.96 -22.87
C PRO A 252 7.47 6.21 -23.84
N ARG A 253 6.79 5.15 -24.28
CA ARG A 253 5.66 5.23 -25.22
C ARG A 253 4.36 5.77 -24.59
N ALA A 254 4.28 5.85 -23.26
CA ALA A 254 3.08 6.31 -22.57
C ALA A 254 2.95 7.83 -22.55
N VAL A 255 4.07 8.55 -22.58
CA VAL A 255 4.12 10.01 -22.47
C VAL A 255 4.65 10.58 -23.77
N LYS A 256 3.87 11.43 -24.41
CA LYS A 256 4.25 12.17 -25.62
C LYS A 256 4.81 13.52 -25.19
N PRO A 257 6.09 13.82 -25.49
CA PRO A 257 6.74 15.06 -25.05
C PRO A 257 6.02 16.35 -25.47
N GLN A 258 5.32 16.32 -26.62
CA GLN A 258 4.55 17.46 -27.16
C GLN A 258 3.42 17.97 -26.26
N PHE A 259 2.94 17.18 -25.30
CA PHE A 259 1.89 17.58 -24.36
C PHE A 259 2.45 17.95 -22.97
N VAL A 260 3.78 17.89 -22.79
CA VAL A 260 4.42 18.22 -21.52
C VAL A 260 4.78 19.71 -21.52
N LEU A 261 4.14 20.46 -20.63
CA LEU A 261 4.36 21.90 -20.44
C LEU A 261 5.39 22.15 -19.32
N PRO A 262 6.04 23.32 -19.25
CA PRO A 262 7.06 23.60 -18.24
C PRO A 262 6.50 23.70 -16.81
N GLY A 263 5.19 23.95 -16.64
CA GLY A 263 4.53 23.96 -15.32
C GLY A 263 4.80 25.22 -14.50
N ARG A 264 5.10 26.34 -15.18
CA ARG A 264 5.36 27.65 -14.56
C ARG A 264 4.06 28.33 -14.14
N THR A 265 3.01 28.23 -14.97
CA THR A 265 1.68 28.80 -14.67
C THR A 265 0.73 27.78 -14.08
N ALA A 266 -0.36 28.22 -13.45
CA ALA A 266 -1.37 27.34 -12.86
C ALA A 266 -2.04 26.45 -13.92
N GLU A 267 -2.33 27.01 -15.10
CA GLU A 267 -2.95 26.32 -16.24
C GLU A 267 -2.03 25.24 -16.80
N GLU A 268 -0.73 25.51 -16.88
CA GLU A 268 0.26 24.52 -17.29
C GLU A 268 0.35 23.35 -16.30
N ARG A 269 0.30 23.65 -14.99
CA ARG A 269 0.31 22.63 -13.93
C ARG A 269 -0.93 21.75 -13.98
N GLU A 270 -2.10 22.37 -14.13
CA GLU A 270 -3.38 21.67 -14.29
C GLU A 270 -3.36 20.75 -15.51
N SER A 271 -2.93 21.28 -16.67
CA SER A 271 -2.82 20.50 -17.91
C SER A 271 -1.85 19.32 -17.75
N ASN A 272 -0.68 19.56 -17.17
CA ASN A 272 0.30 18.51 -16.86
C ASN A 272 -0.27 17.45 -15.90
N ALA A 273 -0.97 17.85 -14.84
CA ALA A 273 -1.55 16.94 -13.86
C ALA A 273 -2.67 16.08 -14.47
N LYS A 274 -3.57 16.68 -15.25
CA LYS A 274 -4.60 15.95 -16.00
C LYS A 274 -3.99 14.95 -16.98
N TYR A 275 -2.97 15.39 -17.72
CA TYR A 275 -2.26 14.53 -18.66
C TYR A 275 -1.55 13.36 -17.98
N LEU A 276 -0.84 13.64 -16.88
CA LEU A 276 -0.17 12.65 -16.05
C LEU A 276 -1.12 11.55 -15.58
N LEU A 277 -2.25 11.92 -14.97
CA LEU A 277 -3.21 10.96 -14.44
C LEU A 277 -3.85 10.11 -15.55
N SER A 278 -4.12 10.71 -16.70
CA SER A 278 -4.61 10.00 -17.88
C SER A 278 -3.60 8.96 -18.36
N CYS A 279 -2.34 9.35 -18.55
CA CYS A 279 -1.26 8.44 -18.95
C CYS A 279 -1.04 7.34 -17.91
N ALA A 280 -0.98 7.69 -16.63
CA ALA A 280 -0.73 6.74 -15.54
C ALA A 280 -1.81 5.66 -15.44
N ARG A 281 -3.10 6.05 -15.55
CA ARG A 281 -4.20 5.08 -15.57
C ARG A 281 -4.18 4.21 -16.81
N LYS A 282 -3.89 4.79 -17.98
CA LYS A 282 -3.77 4.05 -19.25
C LYS A 282 -2.71 2.96 -19.19
N VAL A 283 -1.64 3.17 -18.42
CA VAL A 283 -0.58 2.16 -18.26
C VAL A 283 -0.84 1.15 -17.16
N GLY A 284 -1.99 1.23 -16.49
CA GLY A 284 -2.43 0.26 -15.48
C GLY A 284 -2.11 0.65 -14.04
N CYS A 285 -1.74 1.91 -13.75
CA CYS A 285 -1.69 2.36 -12.36
C CYS A 285 -3.11 2.58 -11.83
N VAL A 286 -3.42 2.00 -10.67
CA VAL A 286 -4.66 2.28 -9.95
C VAL A 286 -4.45 3.54 -9.12
N ILE A 287 -5.08 4.64 -9.55
CA ILE A 287 -4.90 5.95 -8.96
C ILE A 287 -6.27 6.59 -8.73
N PHE A 288 -6.59 6.83 -7.45
CA PHE A 288 -7.82 7.49 -7.01
C PHE A 288 -7.69 9.02 -6.91
N LEU A 289 -6.53 9.56 -7.29
CA LEU A 289 -6.24 11.00 -7.25
C LEU A 289 -6.95 11.77 -8.36
N VAL A 290 -7.24 13.03 -8.11
CA VAL A 290 -7.62 14.03 -9.11
C VAL A 290 -6.47 15.01 -9.34
N TRP A 291 -6.59 15.90 -10.33
CA TRP A 291 -5.49 16.77 -10.72
C TRP A 291 -5.15 17.78 -9.62
N GLU A 292 -6.15 18.23 -8.86
CA GLU A 292 -6.03 19.12 -7.70
C GLU A 292 -5.12 18.52 -6.61
N ASP A 293 -5.09 17.18 -6.50
CA ASP A 293 -4.20 16.47 -5.55
C ASP A 293 -2.73 16.61 -5.93
N VAL A 294 -2.45 16.61 -7.23
CA VAL A 294 -1.10 16.73 -7.76
C VAL A 294 -0.62 18.18 -7.66
N VAL A 295 -1.47 19.14 -8.07
CA VAL A 295 -1.12 20.56 -8.05
C VAL A 295 -0.94 21.09 -6.62
N ALA A 296 -1.72 20.57 -5.65
CA ALA A 296 -1.54 20.88 -4.24
C ALA A 296 -0.31 20.22 -3.59
N ALA A 297 0.41 19.35 -4.31
CA ALA A 297 1.57 18.59 -3.82
C ALA A 297 1.36 17.92 -2.45
N ARG A 298 0.19 17.28 -2.25
CA ARG A 298 -0.12 16.65 -0.97
C ARG A 298 0.74 15.39 -0.74
N PRO A 299 1.57 15.35 0.32
CA PRO A 299 2.62 14.35 0.46
C PRO A 299 2.07 12.93 0.58
N ASN A 300 1.00 12.74 1.36
CA ASN A 300 0.30 11.47 1.53
C ASN A 300 -0.18 10.88 0.20
N LEU A 301 -0.71 11.73 -0.66
CA LEU A 301 -1.28 11.33 -1.94
C LEU A 301 -0.20 11.13 -3.01
N LEU A 302 0.81 11.99 -3.03
CA LEU A 302 1.96 11.84 -3.92
C LEU A 302 2.82 10.63 -3.60
N LEU A 303 2.92 10.23 -2.32
CA LEU A 303 3.51 8.96 -1.92
C LEU A 303 2.84 7.79 -2.65
N LEU A 304 1.50 7.74 -2.67
CA LEU A 304 0.76 6.66 -3.34
C LEU A 304 0.95 6.69 -4.86
N LEU A 305 0.95 7.88 -5.45
CA LEU A 305 1.19 8.04 -6.88
C LEU A 305 2.57 7.49 -7.27
N LEU A 306 3.63 7.89 -6.56
CA LEU A 306 4.99 7.43 -6.81
C LEU A 306 5.16 5.94 -6.48
N ALA A 307 4.51 5.44 -5.43
CA ALA A 307 4.48 4.02 -5.12
C ALA A 307 3.82 3.21 -6.25
N SER A 308 2.76 3.72 -6.87
CA SER A 308 2.13 3.08 -8.04
C SER A 308 3.09 3.01 -9.23
N PHE A 309 3.92 4.04 -9.44
CA PHE A 309 4.94 4.05 -10.48
C PHE A 309 6.06 3.06 -10.17
N MET A 310 6.49 2.96 -8.92
CA MET A 310 7.48 1.98 -8.47
C MET A 310 6.98 0.54 -8.65
N ALA A 311 5.70 0.27 -8.35
CA ALA A 311 5.09 -1.03 -8.60
C ALA A 311 5.05 -1.37 -10.09
N LEU A 312 4.72 -0.39 -10.93
CA LEU A 312 4.69 -0.52 -12.38
C LEU A 312 6.08 -0.82 -12.98
N ASP A 313 7.12 -0.11 -12.51
CA ASP A 313 8.51 -0.31 -12.91
C ASP A 313 9.00 -1.73 -12.59
N ARG A 314 8.72 -2.22 -11.38
CA ARG A 314 9.06 -3.59 -10.99
C ARG A 314 8.34 -4.64 -11.81
N LYS A 315 7.05 -4.44 -12.11
CA LYS A 315 6.29 -5.33 -12.99
C LYS A 315 6.92 -5.40 -14.39
N GLN A 316 7.40 -4.27 -14.90
CA GLN A 316 8.07 -4.21 -16.20
C GLN A 316 9.42 -4.94 -16.20
N GLN A 317 10.21 -4.81 -15.13
CA GLN A 317 11.48 -5.53 -14.97
C GLN A 317 11.26 -7.06 -14.93
N GLN A 318 10.21 -7.51 -14.24
CA GLN A 318 9.85 -8.94 -14.21
C GLN A 318 9.45 -9.48 -15.58
N GLN A 319 8.71 -8.70 -16.37
CA GLN A 319 8.30 -9.11 -17.72
C GLN A 319 9.50 -9.20 -18.68
N GLN A 320 10.40 -8.22 -18.65
CA GLN A 320 11.62 -8.22 -19.47
C GLN A 320 12.57 -9.37 -19.10
N GLY A 321 12.70 -9.68 -17.80
CA GLY A 321 13.51 -10.81 -17.34
C GLY A 321 12.94 -12.17 -17.75
N ALA A 322 11.62 -12.33 -17.79
CA ALA A 322 10.97 -13.56 -18.23
C ALA A 322 11.15 -13.80 -19.75
N GLU A 323 11.06 -12.75 -20.57
CA GLU A 323 11.30 -12.83 -22.02
C GLU A 323 12.76 -13.21 -22.33
N ALA A 324 13.72 -12.56 -21.67
CA ALA A 324 15.15 -12.86 -21.84
C ALA A 324 15.55 -14.27 -21.39
N ALA A 325 14.85 -14.85 -20.40
CA ALA A 325 15.06 -16.24 -19.97
C ALA A 325 14.38 -17.26 -20.90
N GLY A 326 13.31 -16.87 -21.60
CA GLY A 326 12.56 -17.73 -22.52
C GLY A 326 13.26 -18.00 -23.85
N ASP A 327 14.05 -17.04 -24.36
CA ASP A 327 14.80 -17.20 -25.62
C ASP A 327 16.00 -18.16 -25.50
N GLY A 328 16.28 -18.69 -24.30
CA GLY A 328 17.28 -19.73 -24.06
C GLY A 328 16.75 -21.17 -24.03
N ALA A 329 15.43 -21.38 -24.15
CA ALA A 329 14.80 -22.69 -23.99
C ALA A 329 13.95 -23.10 -25.22
N GLY A 330 14.54 -23.01 -26.41
CA GLY A 330 14.01 -23.67 -27.60
C GLY A 330 14.33 -25.17 -27.58
N ALA A 331 13.51 -25.97 -26.88
CA ALA A 331 13.14 -27.38 -27.17
C ALA A 331 12.86 -28.18 -25.88
N ALA A 332 11.61 -28.22 -25.43
CA ALA A 332 10.96 -29.41 -24.88
C ALA A 332 9.47 -29.16 -24.60
N THR A 333 8.67 -30.14 -24.95
CA THR A 333 7.21 -30.22 -24.90
C THR A 333 6.59 -30.26 -23.50
N GLY A 334 5.46 -29.57 -23.35
CA GLY A 334 4.22 -29.98 -22.65
C GLY A 334 4.27 -30.53 -21.22
N ALA A 335 3.66 -29.79 -20.28
CA ALA A 335 2.61 -30.29 -19.37
C ALA A 335 2.11 -29.15 -18.47
N ALA A 336 0.79 -29.03 -18.37
CA ALA A 336 0.09 -28.08 -17.52
C ALA A 336 0.20 -28.43 -16.03
N SER A 337 0.38 -27.44 -15.17
CA SER A 337 -0.35 -27.24 -13.90
C SER A 337 0.20 -26.02 -13.18
N GLY A 338 -0.66 -25.04 -12.89
CA GLY A 338 -0.31 -23.86 -12.11
C GLY A 338 -1.57 -23.25 -11.51
N ALA A 339 -1.81 -23.54 -10.24
CA ALA A 339 -2.85 -22.88 -9.45
C ALA A 339 -2.61 -21.35 -9.41
N PRO A 340 -3.66 -20.51 -9.41
CA PRO A 340 -3.47 -19.07 -9.42
C PRO A 340 -2.96 -18.62 -8.05
N SER A 341 -1.73 -18.11 -8.04
CA SER A 341 -1.18 -17.31 -6.95
C SER A 341 -2.05 -16.06 -6.79
N VAL A 342 -2.62 -15.87 -5.60
CA VAL A 342 -3.30 -14.64 -5.16
C VAL A 342 -2.26 -13.52 -5.01
N SER A 343 -1.84 -12.96 -6.13
CA SER A 343 -1.04 -11.75 -6.19
C SER A 343 -1.48 -10.95 -7.42
N ALA A 344 -1.75 -9.66 -7.24
CA ALA A 344 -2.22 -8.68 -8.22
C ALA A 344 -3.74 -8.55 -8.50
N ALA A 345 -4.63 -9.37 -7.92
CA ALA A 345 -6.08 -9.23 -8.15
C ALA A 345 -6.71 -8.01 -7.41
N ALA A 346 -6.14 -7.57 -6.28
CA ALA A 346 -6.71 -6.48 -5.46
C ALA A 346 -6.53 -5.06 -6.06
N LEU A 347 -5.84 -4.92 -7.20
CA LEU A 347 -5.74 -3.67 -7.96
C LEU A 347 -6.19 -3.85 -9.42
N ALA A 348 -6.82 -4.96 -9.78
CA ALA A 348 -7.24 -5.26 -11.15
C ALA A 348 -8.67 -5.79 -11.18
N ALA A 349 -9.63 -5.00 -10.70
CA ALA A 349 -11.02 -5.17 -11.12
C ALA A 349 -11.28 -4.25 -12.33
N PRO A 350 -11.65 -4.78 -13.51
CA PRO A 350 -11.99 -3.96 -14.65
C PRO A 350 -13.29 -3.19 -14.36
N LEU A 351 -13.29 -1.89 -14.63
CA LEU A 351 -14.52 -1.10 -14.81
C LEU A 351 -15.39 -1.83 -15.84
N ALA A 352 -16.48 -2.44 -15.36
CA ALA A 352 -17.45 -3.08 -16.22
C ALA A 352 -18.01 -2.04 -17.20
N LYS A 353 -17.83 -2.30 -18.50
CA LYS A 353 -18.50 -1.58 -19.57
C LYS A 353 -20.02 -1.66 -19.35
N GLY A 354 -20.69 -0.53 -19.50
CA GLY A 354 -22.14 -0.47 -19.58
C GLY A 354 -22.68 -1.34 -20.72
N ALA A 355 -23.76 -2.04 -20.42
CA ALA A 355 -24.89 -2.26 -21.31
C ALA A 355 -26.08 -1.59 -20.59
N GLY A 356 -26.89 -0.70 -21.17
CA GLY A 356 -27.27 -0.64 -22.57
C GLY A 356 -28.53 -1.45 -22.82
N LEU A 357 -29.63 -1.12 -22.12
CA LEU A 357 -31.02 -0.97 -22.59
C LEU A 357 -31.94 -0.71 -21.39
#